data_AF-A0A2V9NNB1-F1
#
_entry.id   AF-A0A2V9NNB1-F1
#
_cell.length_a   1.000
_cell.length_b   1.000
_cell.length_c   1.000
_cell.angle_alpha   90.00
_cell.angle_beta   90.00
_cell.angle_gamma   90.00
#
_symmetry.space_group_name_H-M   'P 1'
#
loop_
_entity.id
_entity.type
_entity.pdbx_description
1 polymer ?
#
loop_
_entity_poly.entity_id
_entity_poly.type
_entity_poly.pdbx_seq_one_letter_code
_entity_poly.pdbx_strand_id
1 'polypeptide(L)'
;MAVSANSALSWLQHWSVRYIGALLAASVALIIWWSWPVMHQDPFAIFIAAVIISARLFGFGPALLCTFASAAALDYFAFDLRNRGFELSISDWERVLIFVLVSLVTAGLARKRTQAERRQEITANLTRLNHGESVGSYQTERIRSDGRRVQVLMSISPMRGPGGAIVGNSAIVRDITAQKRAEDALRRNEKLATAGRLAATIAHEINNPLEAVGNLLYLARHDATQSNEYLIRAERELQRVASLAQQTLGFVRDTTSVSPLNVSETLDQVVRLYAPKLHSRRIETEVRFDDQARIEGFQGELRQLFSNLIINAIDAMPAGGTLSLRVSRTHEWKDGKRPGVRVLVADTGVGIGQDDLNRIFEPFFTTGKDSGTGLGLWLAHGIVQKHGGSIRVRSRTGGGQSGTAFSVFFPTVARSRQAA
;
A
#
# COMPACT_ATOMS: atom_id res chain seq x y z
N MET A 1 27.35 17.49 -29.69
CA MET A 1 27.85 16.28 -28.99
C MET A 1 26.71 15.70 -28.16
N ALA A 2 25.92 14.80 -28.75
CA ALA A 2 24.80 14.14 -28.08
C ALA A 2 25.25 12.74 -27.63
N VAL A 3 25.59 12.62 -26.34
CA VAL A 3 25.88 11.32 -25.72
C VAL A 3 24.56 10.57 -25.58
N SER A 4 24.55 9.38 -26.16
CA SER A 4 23.43 8.46 -26.23
C SER A 4 22.93 8.04 -24.84
N ALA A 5 21.73 8.46 -24.45
CA ALA A 5 21.01 7.92 -23.29
C ALA A 5 20.47 6.48 -23.51
N ASN A 6 20.88 5.82 -24.59
CA ASN A 6 20.48 4.46 -24.97
C ASN A 6 21.40 3.35 -24.43
N SER A 7 22.44 3.70 -23.67
CA SER A 7 23.45 2.80 -23.08
C SER A 7 23.20 2.43 -21.61
N ALA A 8 22.35 3.18 -20.88
CA ALA A 8 22.15 2.98 -19.44
C ALA A 8 21.27 1.77 -19.06
N LEU A 9 20.77 1.00 -20.04
CA LEU A 9 19.96 -0.22 -19.82
C LEU A 9 20.43 -1.41 -20.66
N SER A 10 21.43 -1.25 -21.54
CA SER A 10 22.01 -2.37 -22.29
C SER A 10 22.92 -3.25 -21.42
N TRP A 11 23.54 -2.69 -20.37
CA TRP A 11 24.34 -3.46 -19.41
C TRP A 11 23.48 -4.48 -18.64
N LEU A 12 22.19 -4.19 -18.38
CA LEU A 12 21.26 -5.14 -17.75
C LEU A 12 20.90 -6.34 -18.64
N GLN A 13 21.20 -6.30 -19.94
CA GLN A 13 21.05 -7.44 -20.83
C GLN A 13 22.30 -8.35 -20.86
N HIS A 14 23.46 -7.86 -20.36
CA HIS A 14 24.64 -8.71 -20.24
C HIS A 14 24.37 -9.83 -19.25
N TRP A 15 24.72 -11.06 -19.67
CA TRP A 15 24.51 -12.26 -18.87
C TRP A 15 25.13 -12.11 -17.48
N SER A 16 26.35 -11.58 -17.38
CA SER A 16 27.05 -11.34 -16.11
C SER A 16 26.22 -10.50 -15.13
N VAL A 17 25.64 -9.40 -15.59
CA VAL A 17 24.83 -8.49 -14.76
C VAL A 17 23.57 -9.18 -14.24
N ARG A 18 22.93 -10.01 -15.07
CA ARG A 18 21.71 -10.74 -14.68
C ARG A 18 22.00 -11.78 -13.60
N TYR A 19 23.10 -12.52 -13.73
CA TYR A 19 23.50 -13.52 -12.75
C TYR A 19 24.09 -12.88 -11.47
N ILE A 20 24.82 -11.77 -11.58
CA ILE A 20 25.26 -10.97 -10.43
C ILE A 20 24.05 -10.41 -9.67
N GLY A 21 23.04 -9.89 -10.38
CA GLY A 21 21.80 -9.40 -9.78
C GLY A 21 21.03 -10.49 -9.03
N ALA A 22 21.03 -11.72 -9.55
CA ALA A 22 20.44 -12.87 -8.87
C ALA A 22 21.17 -13.28 -7.58
N LEU A 23 22.51 -13.24 -7.59
CA LEU A 23 23.31 -13.49 -6.38
C LEU A 23 23.09 -12.37 -5.35
N LEU A 24 23.05 -11.12 -5.81
CA LEU A 24 22.79 -9.96 -4.95
C LEU A 24 21.40 -10.03 -4.31
N ALA A 25 20.38 -10.52 -5.03
CA ALA A 25 19.06 -10.76 -4.45
C ALA A 25 19.10 -11.80 -3.31
N ALA A 26 19.86 -12.90 -3.47
CA ALA A 26 20.04 -13.89 -2.42
C ALA A 26 20.86 -13.33 -1.24
N SER A 27 21.91 -12.53 -1.49
CA SER A 27 22.68 -11.86 -0.44
C SER A 27 21.86 -10.84 0.33
N VAL A 28 20.99 -10.08 -0.34
CA VAL A 28 20.06 -9.15 0.32
C VAL A 28 19.06 -9.91 1.19
N ALA A 29 18.52 -11.03 0.71
CA ALA A 29 17.64 -11.88 1.52
C ALA A 29 18.36 -12.39 2.78
N LEU A 30 19.62 -12.81 2.64
CA LEU A 30 20.45 -13.24 3.78
C LEU A 30 20.71 -12.08 4.77
N ILE A 31 21.03 -10.88 4.29
CA ILE A 31 21.25 -9.70 5.13
C ILE A 31 19.98 -9.33 5.90
N ILE A 32 18.81 -9.35 5.23
CA ILE A 32 17.54 -9.03 5.88
C ILE A 32 17.18 -10.11 6.90
N TRP A 33 17.40 -11.38 6.57
CA TRP A 33 17.22 -12.49 7.51
C TRP A 33 18.09 -12.31 8.75
N TRP A 34 19.38 -12.03 8.57
CA TRP A 34 20.33 -11.83 9.67
C TRP A 34 20.00 -10.60 10.52
N SER A 35 19.60 -9.50 9.90
CA SER A 35 19.33 -8.22 10.58
C SER A 35 17.98 -8.18 11.29
N TRP A 36 17.07 -9.12 10.98
CA TRP A 36 15.71 -9.11 11.50
C TRP A 36 15.37 -10.41 12.25
N PRO A 37 15.40 -10.42 13.59
CA PRO A 37 15.16 -11.62 14.41
C PRO A 37 13.84 -12.36 14.11
N VAL A 38 12.79 -11.61 13.72
CA VAL A 38 11.48 -12.18 13.33
C VAL A 38 11.58 -13.11 12.12
N MET A 39 12.50 -12.84 11.17
CA MET A 39 12.69 -13.68 9.98
C MET A 39 13.38 -15.02 10.27
N HIS A 40 13.89 -15.22 11.49
CA HIS A 40 14.42 -16.52 11.91
C HIS A 40 13.31 -17.56 12.14
N GLN A 41 12.05 -17.13 12.30
CA GLN A 41 10.90 -18.04 12.50
C GLN A 41 10.45 -18.73 11.20
N ASP A 42 10.58 -18.04 10.06
CA ASP A 42 10.32 -18.60 8.73
C ASP A 42 11.40 -18.11 7.76
N PRO A 43 12.57 -18.78 7.74
CA PRO A 43 13.67 -18.34 6.91
C PRO A 43 13.35 -18.53 5.42
N PHE A 44 12.46 -19.44 5.03
CA PHE A 44 12.17 -19.73 3.63
C PHE A 44 11.45 -18.59 2.91
N ALA A 45 10.54 -17.88 3.58
CA ALA A 45 9.70 -16.85 2.97
C ALA A 45 10.51 -15.76 2.24
N ILE A 46 11.61 -15.29 2.84
CA ILE A 46 12.42 -14.21 2.27
C ILE A 46 13.27 -14.67 1.08
N PHE A 47 13.75 -15.91 1.15
CA PHE A 47 14.53 -16.52 0.07
C PHE A 47 13.65 -16.92 -1.11
N ILE A 48 12.40 -17.38 -0.88
CA ILE A 48 11.40 -17.56 -1.95
C ILE A 48 11.12 -16.22 -2.64
N ALA A 49 10.94 -15.14 -1.87
CA ALA A 49 10.71 -13.80 -2.44
C ALA A 49 11.87 -13.35 -3.33
N ALA A 50 13.12 -13.59 -2.92
CA ALA A 50 14.30 -13.29 -3.74
C ALA A 50 14.31 -14.06 -5.07
N VAL A 51 13.94 -15.35 -5.05
CA VAL A 51 13.82 -16.16 -6.27
C VAL A 51 12.71 -15.64 -7.19
N ILE A 52 11.55 -15.27 -6.65
CA ILE A 52 10.44 -14.72 -7.44
C ILE A 52 10.85 -13.39 -8.10
N ILE A 53 11.50 -12.51 -7.35
CA ILE A 53 12.00 -11.22 -7.84
C ILE A 53 13.06 -11.44 -8.93
N SER A 54 14.01 -12.36 -8.70
CA SER A 54 15.02 -12.73 -9.69
C SER A 54 14.40 -13.30 -10.98
N ALA A 55 13.38 -14.16 -10.86
CA ALA A 55 12.64 -14.70 -12.00
C ALA A 55 11.93 -13.61 -12.81
N ARG A 56 11.35 -12.60 -12.14
CA ARG A 56 10.67 -11.49 -12.81
C ARG A 56 11.63 -10.51 -13.48
N LEU A 57 12.74 -10.18 -12.83
CA LEU A 57 13.66 -9.14 -13.30
C LEU A 57 14.71 -9.69 -14.26
N PHE A 58 15.27 -10.86 -13.95
CA PHE A 58 16.46 -11.40 -14.65
C PHE A 58 16.16 -12.67 -15.45
N GLY A 59 14.99 -13.29 -15.27
CA GLY A 59 14.55 -14.47 -16.01
C GLY A 59 15.00 -15.80 -15.41
N PHE A 60 14.73 -16.91 -16.12
CA PHE A 60 14.80 -18.26 -15.55
C PHE A 60 16.19 -18.71 -15.09
N GLY A 61 17.22 -18.55 -15.93
CA GLY A 61 18.59 -18.98 -15.60
C GLY A 61 19.13 -18.33 -14.32
N PRO A 62 19.09 -16.99 -14.20
CA PRO A 62 19.46 -16.30 -12.96
C PRO A 62 18.60 -16.65 -11.76
N ALA A 63 17.30 -16.89 -11.94
CA ALA A 63 16.43 -17.35 -10.85
C ALA A 63 16.81 -18.74 -10.32
N LEU A 64 17.26 -19.63 -11.20
CA LEU A 64 17.75 -20.96 -10.83
C LEU A 64 19.05 -20.85 -10.02
N LEU A 65 19.97 -19.97 -10.43
CA LEU A 65 21.17 -19.65 -9.63
C LEU A 65 20.79 -19.04 -8.26
N CYS A 66 19.83 -18.13 -8.23
CA CYS A 66 19.31 -17.53 -7.00
C CYS A 66 18.71 -18.58 -6.06
N THR A 67 17.99 -19.56 -6.62
CA THR A 67 17.41 -20.68 -5.87
C THR A 67 18.51 -21.52 -5.23
N PHE A 68 19.56 -21.84 -5.98
CA PHE A 68 20.71 -22.59 -5.46
C PHE A 68 21.47 -21.82 -4.37
N ALA A 69 21.76 -20.53 -4.61
CA ALA A 69 22.43 -19.67 -3.64
C ALA A 69 21.60 -19.48 -2.36
N SER A 70 20.27 -19.38 -2.51
CA SER A 70 19.34 -19.26 -1.39
C SER A 70 19.26 -20.54 -0.57
N ALA A 71 19.22 -21.70 -1.24
CA ALA A 71 19.27 -23.00 -0.58
C ALA A 71 20.57 -23.19 0.21
N ALA A 72 21.71 -22.87 -0.39
CA ALA A 72 23.01 -22.93 0.29
C ALA A 72 23.12 -21.95 1.47
N ALA A 73 22.56 -20.75 1.34
CA ALA A 73 22.53 -19.77 2.42
C ALA A 73 21.64 -20.21 3.59
N LEU A 74 20.47 -20.79 3.30
CA LEU A 74 19.59 -21.38 4.31
C LEU A 74 20.29 -22.52 5.06
N ASP A 75 20.92 -23.43 4.32
CA ASP A 75 21.63 -24.58 4.87
C ASP A 75 22.79 -24.14 5.78
N TYR A 76 23.60 -23.18 5.33
CA TYR A 76 24.78 -22.74 6.07
C TYR A 76 24.46 -21.82 7.26
N PHE A 77 23.55 -20.85 7.09
CA PHE A 77 23.31 -19.79 8.09
C PHE A 77 22.08 -20.02 8.96
N ALA A 78 20.99 -20.57 8.41
CA ALA A 78 19.71 -20.67 9.12
C ALA A 78 19.53 -21.97 9.91
N PHE A 79 20.19 -23.06 9.49
CA PHE A 79 20.05 -24.38 10.13
C PHE A 79 21.28 -24.84 10.95
N ASP A 80 22.28 -23.96 11.12
CA ASP A 80 23.40 -24.09 12.07
C ASP A 80 24.22 -25.40 11.99
N LEU A 81 24.90 -25.62 10.85
CA LEU A 81 25.96 -26.63 10.69
C LEU A 81 27.27 -26.27 11.43
N ARG A 82 27.31 -25.20 12.23
CA ARG A 82 28.55 -24.78 12.91
C ARG A 82 28.90 -25.68 14.10
N ASN A 83 27.92 -26.39 14.66
CA ASN A 83 28.05 -27.24 15.84
C ASN A 83 27.74 -28.72 15.62
N ARG A 84 27.35 -29.13 14.41
CA ARG A 84 27.26 -30.53 13.99
C ARG A 84 28.20 -30.67 12.80
N GLY A 85 29.07 -31.68 12.77
CA GLY A 85 29.92 -31.94 11.61
C GLY A 85 29.10 -32.05 10.31
N PHE A 86 29.78 -32.19 9.17
CA PHE A 86 29.18 -32.37 7.82
C PHE A 86 28.29 -33.64 7.65
N GLU A 87 27.63 -34.12 8.71
CA GLU A 87 26.61 -35.16 8.69
C GLU A 87 25.23 -34.50 8.48
N LEU A 88 24.87 -34.31 7.21
CA LEU A 88 23.55 -33.84 6.80
C LEU A 88 22.50 -34.89 7.20
N SER A 89 21.47 -34.51 7.97
CA SER A 89 20.33 -35.38 8.24
C SER A 89 19.49 -35.55 6.97
N ILE A 90 18.89 -36.72 6.76
CA ILE A 90 17.95 -36.98 5.65
C ILE A 90 16.83 -35.93 5.61
N SER A 91 16.40 -35.45 6.78
CA SER A 91 15.35 -34.44 6.92
C SER A 91 15.72 -33.03 6.44
N ASP A 92 17.01 -32.69 6.36
CA ASP A 92 17.47 -31.38 5.85
C ASP A 92 17.45 -31.35 4.32
N TRP A 93 17.82 -32.47 3.69
CA TRP A 93 17.74 -32.65 2.24
C TRP A 93 16.31 -32.61 1.70
N GLU A 94 15.34 -33.18 2.43
CA GLU A 94 13.93 -33.10 2.06
C GLU A 94 13.42 -31.65 2.01
N ARG A 95 13.81 -30.83 3.00
CA ARG A 95 13.40 -29.41 3.07
C ARG A 95 13.99 -28.58 1.94
N VAL A 96 15.27 -28.77 1.65
CA VAL A 96 15.95 -28.09 0.54
C VAL A 96 15.35 -28.50 -0.81
N LEU A 97 15.06 -29.80 -0.98
CA LEU A 97 14.42 -30.32 -2.20
C LEU A 97 13.03 -29.70 -2.41
N ILE A 98 12.22 -29.63 -1.36
CA ILE A 98 10.89 -28.99 -1.40
C ILE A 98 11.02 -27.50 -1.75
N PHE A 99 11.95 -26.78 -1.13
CA PHE A 99 12.18 -25.36 -1.43
C PHE A 99 12.58 -25.12 -2.89
N VAL A 100 13.51 -25.93 -3.42
CA VAL A 100 13.93 -25.85 -4.82
C VAL A 100 12.74 -26.12 -5.76
N LEU A 101 11.92 -27.13 -5.44
CA LEU A 101 10.77 -27.51 -6.24
C LEU A 101 9.68 -26.44 -6.24
N VAL A 102 9.31 -25.91 -5.07
CA VAL A 102 8.35 -24.79 -4.93
C VAL A 102 8.84 -23.54 -5.66
N SER A 103 10.13 -23.24 -5.55
CA SER A 103 10.78 -22.10 -6.22
C SER A 103 10.72 -22.23 -7.75
N LEU A 104 11.02 -23.42 -8.29
CA LEU A 104 10.95 -23.71 -9.72
C LEU A 104 9.52 -23.64 -10.27
N VAL A 105 8.54 -24.19 -9.53
CA VAL A 105 7.12 -24.13 -9.91
C VAL A 105 6.61 -22.69 -9.92
N THR A 106 6.94 -21.91 -8.90
CA THR A 106 6.51 -20.51 -8.77
C THR A 106 7.10 -19.64 -9.89
N ALA A 107 8.38 -19.82 -10.20
CA ALA A 107 9.04 -19.14 -11.32
C ALA A 107 8.44 -19.56 -12.69
N GLY A 108 8.09 -20.84 -12.85
CA GLY A 108 7.46 -21.37 -14.06
C GLY A 108 6.04 -20.85 -14.29
N LEU A 109 5.21 -20.79 -13.24
CA LEU A 109 3.83 -20.30 -13.30
C LEU A 109 3.76 -18.80 -13.65
N ALA A 110 4.66 -17.99 -13.11
CA ALA A 110 4.73 -16.56 -13.40
C ALA A 110 4.95 -16.29 -14.91
N ARG A 111 5.71 -17.14 -15.60
CA ARG A 111 5.97 -17.01 -17.05
C ARG A 111 4.78 -17.47 -17.89
N LYS A 112 4.15 -18.60 -17.52
CA LYS A 112 2.99 -19.14 -18.24
C LYS A 112 1.81 -18.17 -18.22
N ARG A 113 1.57 -17.49 -17.10
CA ARG A 113 0.47 -16.52 -16.96
C ARG A 113 0.60 -15.35 -17.95
N THR A 114 1.77 -14.71 -18.00
CA THR A 114 2.03 -13.56 -18.90
C THR A 114 1.93 -13.94 -20.39
N GLN A 115 2.31 -15.18 -20.75
CA GLN A 115 2.21 -15.65 -22.12
C GLN A 115 0.76 -16.03 -22.50
N ALA A 116 0.00 -16.59 -21.56
CA ALA A 116 -1.40 -16.94 -21.76
C ALA A 116 -2.29 -15.69 -21.94
N GLU A 117 -2.13 -14.69 -21.07
CA GLU A 117 -2.85 -13.41 -21.15
C GLU A 117 -2.58 -12.71 -22.50
N ARG A 118 -1.33 -12.76 -22.98
CA ARG A 118 -0.94 -12.16 -24.26
C ARG A 118 -1.47 -12.91 -25.48
N ARG A 119 -1.53 -14.24 -25.42
CA ARG A 119 -2.18 -15.05 -26.47
C ARG A 119 -3.66 -14.73 -26.55
N GLN A 120 -4.33 -14.60 -25.41
CA GLN A 120 -5.74 -14.25 -25.34
C GLN A 120 -6.03 -12.86 -25.92
N GLU A 121 -5.19 -11.86 -25.62
CA GLU A 121 -5.26 -10.52 -26.24
C GLU A 121 -5.17 -10.58 -27.77
N ILE A 122 -4.18 -11.30 -28.30
CA ILE A 122 -3.95 -11.41 -29.75
C ILE A 122 -5.14 -12.10 -30.43
N THR A 123 -5.61 -13.22 -29.87
CA THR A 123 -6.75 -13.96 -30.42
C THR A 123 -8.01 -13.09 -30.43
N ALA A 124 -8.31 -12.37 -29.33
CA ALA A 124 -9.47 -11.50 -29.25
C ALA A 124 -9.43 -10.37 -30.30
N ASN A 125 -8.25 -9.75 -30.49
CA ASN A 125 -8.08 -8.69 -31.49
C ASN A 125 -8.21 -9.24 -32.92
N LEU A 126 -7.65 -10.41 -33.21
CA LEU A 126 -7.79 -11.06 -34.52
C LEU A 126 -9.24 -11.40 -34.83
N THR A 127 -10.02 -11.90 -33.85
CA THR A 127 -11.44 -12.18 -34.05
C THR A 127 -12.20 -10.92 -34.44
N ARG A 128 -11.98 -9.79 -33.76
CA ARG A 128 -12.65 -8.51 -34.08
C ARG A 128 -12.28 -8.00 -35.47
N LEU A 129 -11.00 -8.06 -35.82
CA LEU A 129 -10.50 -7.65 -37.14
C LEU A 129 -11.09 -8.50 -38.27
N ASN A 130 -11.23 -9.81 -38.06
CA ASN A 130 -11.85 -10.72 -39.04
C ASN A 130 -13.35 -10.43 -39.26
N HIS A 131 -14.03 -9.84 -38.27
CA HIS A 131 -15.42 -9.38 -38.40
C HIS A 131 -15.52 -7.96 -39.01
N GLY A 132 -14.39 -7.37 -39.41
CA GLY A 132 -14.36 -6.03 -40.00
C GLY A 132 -14.43 -4.89 -38.99
N GLU A 133 -14.26 -5.19 -37.69
CA GLU A 133 -14.21 -4.18 -36.62
C GLU A 133 -12.80 -3.63 -36.44
N SER A 134 -12.70 -2.34 -36.15
CA SER A 134 -11.44 -1.72 -35.70
C SER A 134 -11.20 -1.94 -34.21
N VAL A 135 -9.95 -2.21 -33.85
CA VAL A 135 -9.47 -2.16 -32.47
C VAL A 135 -8.98 -0.74 -32.17
N GLY A 136 -9.74 -0.02 -31.34
CA GLY A 136 -9.39 1.33 -30.89
C GLY A 136 -8.05 1.38 -30.14
N SER A 137 -7.49 2.58 -30.00
CA SER A 137 -6.19 2.80 -29.38
C SER A 137 -6.10 2.23 -27.96
N TYR A 138 -5.14 1.33 -27.73
CA TYR A 138 -4.91 0.72 -26.41
C TYR A 138 -3.41 0.62 -26.11
N GLN A 139 -3.06 0.64 -24.82
CA GLN A 139 -1.66 0.58 -24.37
C GLN A 139 -1.24 -0.87 -24.20
N THR A 140 -0.05 -1.21 -24.67
CA THR A 140 0.49 -2.58 -24.59
C THR A 140 2.00 -2.57 -24.72
N GLU A 141 2.67 -3.64 -24.31
CA GLU A 141 4.11 -3.78 -24.44
C GLU A 141 4.44 -4.54 -25.73
N ARG A 142 5.43 -4.11 -26.50
CA ARG A 142 5.92 -4.81 -27.70
C ARG A 142 7.44 -4.98 -27.63
N ILE A 143 7.93 -5.94 -28.40
CA ILE A 143 9.37 -6.22 -28.51
C ILE A 143 9.80 -5.72 -29.89
N ARG A 144 10.81 -4.85 -29.93
CA ARG A 144 11.47 -4.40 -31.16
C ARG A 144 12.32 -5.52 -31.77
N SER A 145 12.71 -5.36 -33.02
CA SER A 145 13.63 -6.28 -33.72
C SER A 145 14.98 -6.44 -33.01
N ASP A 146 15.43 -5.42 -32.27
CA ASP A 146 16.63 -5.44 -31.43
C ASP A 146 16.43 -6.13 -30.06
N GLY A 147 15.25 -6.73 -29.82
CA GLY A 147 14.90 -7.41 -28.57
C GLY A 147 14.49 -6.49 -27.42
N ARG A 148 14.50 -5.15 -27.60
CA ARG A 148 14.09 -4.22 -26.55
C ARG A 148 12.58 -4.20 -26.38
N ARG A 149 12.13 -4.18 -25.13
CA ARG A 149 10.72 -3.97 -24.78
C ARG A 149 10.37 -2.50 -24.80
N VAL A 150 9.26 -2.16 -25.44
CA VAL A 150 8.75 -0.79 -25.59
C VAL A 150 7.28 -0.74 -25.24
N GLN A 151 6.88 0.34 -24.59
CA GLN A 151 5.48 0.64 -24.33
C GLN A 151 4.92 1.34 -25.57
N VAL A 152 3.83 0.80 -26.12
CA VAL A 152 3.22 1.33 -27.33
C VAL A 152 1.75 1.60 -27.12
N LEU A 153 1.27 2.66 -27.76
CA LEU A 153 -0.14 2.85 -28.04
C LEU A 153 -0.42 2.27 -29.42
N MET A 154 -1.25 1.23 -29.48
CA MET A 154 -1.54 0.50 -30.71
C MET A 154 -3.02 0.64 -31.06
N SER A 155 -3.31 0.90 -32.34
CA SER A 155 -4.65 0.75 -32.92
C SER A 155 -4.54 -0.11 -34.17
N ILE A 156 -5.58 -0.90 -34.46
CA ILE A 156 -5.58 -1.83 -35.58
C ILE A 156 -6.90 -1.68 -36.33
N SER A 157 -6.82 -1.55 -37.65
CA SER A 157 -7.98 -1.38 -38.52
C SER A 157 -7.91 -2.36 -39.69
N PRO A 158 -9.04 -2.96 -40.10
CA PRO A 158 -9.07 -3.84 -41.27
C PRO A 158 -8.95 -3.01 -42.55
N MET A 159 -8.15 -3.51 -43.49
CA MET A 159 -8.03 -2.94 -44.84
C MET A 159 -9.01 -3.63 -45.77
N ARG A 160 -9.81 -2.85 -46.50
CA ARG A 160 -10.81 -3.35 -47.43
C ARG A 160 -10.35 -3.15 -48.87
N GLY A 161 -10.45 -4.21 -49.67
CA GLY A 161 -10.17 -4.17 -51.11
C GLY A 161 -11.38 -3.72 -51.93
N PRO A 162 -11.24 -3.64 -53.27
CA PRO A 162 -12.36 -3.42 -54.18
C PRO A 162 -13.44 -4.48 -53.94
N GLY A 163 -14.69 -4.07 -53.69
CA GLY A 163 -15.80 -4.96 -53.36
C GLY A 163 -16.05 -5.22 -51.87
N GLY A 164 -15.31 -4.56 -50.97
CA GLY A 164 -15.60 -4.56 -49.53
C GLY A 164 -15.02 -5.73 -48.72
N ALA A 165 -14.35 -6.67 -49.38
CA ALA A 165 -13.64 -7.78 -48.74
C ALA A 165 -12.43 -7.32 -47.93
N ILE A 166 -12.17 -7.95 -46.78
CA ILE A 166 -10.99 -7.67 -45.95
C ILE A 166 -9.77 -8.31 -46.60
N VAL A 167 -8.82 -7.48 -47.02
CA VAL A 167 -7.59 -7.91 -47.72
C VAL A 167 -6.34 -7.82 -46.84
N GLY A 168 -6.47 -7.25 -45.63
CA GLY A 168 -5.37 -7.13 -44.68
C GLY A 168 -5.74 -6.33 -43.44
N ASN A 169 -4.75 -6.02 -42.61
CA ASN A 169 -4.88 -5.18 -41.43
C ASN A 169 -3.81 -4.09 -41.44
N SER A 170 -4.20 -2.86 -41.09
CA SER A 170 -3.30 -1.74 -40.86
C SER A 170 -3.20 -1.47 -39.37
N ALA A 171 -1.97 -1.47 -38.85
CA ALA A 171 -1.69 -1.17 -37.45
C ALA A 171 -0.93 0.14 -37.33
N ILE A 172 -1.43 1.06 -36.50
CA ILE A 172 -0.72 2.27 -36.10
C ILE A 172 -0.15 2.02 -34.71
N VAL A 173 1.18 2.06 -34.61
CA VAL A 173 1.92 1.81 -33.37
C VAL A 173 2.73 3.05 -33.03
N ARG A 174 2.39 3.71 -31.93
CA ARG A 174 3.14 4.85 -31.40
C ARG A 174 3.94 4.40 -30.20
N ASP A 175 5.26 4.60 -30.24
CA ASP A 175 6.10 4.43 -29.05
C ASP A 175 5.77 5.52 -28.02
N ILE A 176 5.28 5.11 -26.86
CA ILE A 176 4.95 5.98 -25.73
C ILE A 176 5.92 5.78 -24.56
N THR A 177 7.03 5.08 -24.78
CA THR A 177 8.01 4.76 -23.73
C THR A 177 8.58 6.02 -23.09
N ALA A 178 8.95 7.02 -23.88
CA ALA A 178 9.47 8.29 -23.37
C ALA A 178 8.40 9.08 -22.59
N GLN A 179 7.17 9.14 -23.11
CA GLN A 179 6.04 9.80 -22.45
C GLN A 179 5.72 9.13 -21.11
N LYS A 180 5.62 7.80 -21.06
CA LYS A 180 5.37 7.05 -19.82
C LYS A 180 6.47 7.26 -18.80
N ARG A 181 7.74 7.25 -19.22
CA ARG A 181 8.88 7.53 -18.33
C ARG A 181 8.81 8.94 -17.76
N ALA A 182 8.43 9.93 -18.56
CA ALA A 182 8.27 11.31 -18.11
C ALA A 182 7.08 11.47 -17.15
N GLU A 183 5.94 10.87 -17.45
CA GLU A 183 4.77 10.82 -16.55
C GLU A 183 5.10 10.16 -15.22
N ASP A 184 5.79 9.01 -15.24
CA ASP A 184 6.20 8.30 -14.03
C ASP A 184 7.26 9.07 -13.24
N ALA A 185 8.19 9.75 -13.93
CA ALA A 185 9.17 10.62 -13.29
C ALA A 185 8.52 11.85 -12.65
N LEU A 186 7.57 12.50 -13.33
CA LEU A 186 6.78 13.61 -12.79
C LEU A 186 5.99 13.16 -11.55
N ARG A 187 5.25 12.06 -11.65
CA ARG A 187 4.51 11.50 -10.50
C ARG A 187 5.43 11.15 -9.33
N ARG A 188 6.62 10.62 -9.61
CA ARG A 188 7.62 10.35 -8.56
C ARG A 188 8.15 11.64 -7.94
N ASN A 189 8.46 12.65 -8.74
CA ASN A 189 8.92 13.94 -8.24
C ASN A 189 7.85 14.68 -7.45
N GLU A 190 6.58 14.66 -7.87
CA GLU A 190 5.47 15.22 -7.10
C GLU A 190 5.31 14.50 -5.75
N LYS A 191 5.38 13.17 -5.74
CA LYS A 191 5.34 12.37 -4.50
C LYS A 191 6.53 12.68 -3.60
N LEU A 192 7.74 12.76 -4.15
CA LEU A 192 8.96 13.08 -3.39
C LEU A 192 8.97 14.52 -2.89
N ALA A 193 8.53 15.49 -3.68
CA ALA A 193 8.41 16.88 -3.27
C ALA A 193 7.32 17.08 -2.21
N THR A 194 6.25 16.30 -2.28
CA THR A 194 5.22 16.25 -1.23
C THR A 194 5.79 15.60 0.02
N ALA A 195 6.43 14.44 -0.08
CA ALA A 195 7.08 13.76 1.04
C ALA A 195 8.20 14.60 1.68
N GLY A 196 8.99 15.32 0.90
CA GLY A 196 10.06 16.20 1.38
C GLY A 196 9.53 17.43 2.12
N ARG A 197 8.48 18.07 1.60
CA ARG A 197 7.77 19.15 2.32
C ARG A 197 7.16 18.64 3.62
N LEU A 198 6.51 17.46 3.59
CA LEU A 198 5.96 16.83 4.78
C LEU A 198 7.06 16.48 5.79
N ALA A 199 8.19 15.93 5.35
CA ALA A 199 9.30 15.56 6.23
C ALA A 199 9.90 16.79 6.93
N ALA A 200 10.10 17.90 6.21
CA ALA A 200 10.60 19.14 6.79
C ALA A 200 9.63 19.72 7.83
N THR A 201 8.32 19.75 7.53
CA THR A 201 7.29 20.23 8.46
C THR A 201 7.14 19.31 9.67
N ILE A 202 7.14 17.98 9.48
CA ILE A 202 7.07 17.00 10.57
C ILE A 202 8.30 17.09 11.46
N ALA A 203 9.50 17.24 10.88
CA ALA A 203 10.71 17.47 11.66
C ALA A 203 10.58 18.73 12.52
N HIS A 204 10.03 19.81 11.97
CA HIS A 204 9.76 21.03 12.72
C HIS A 204 8.72 20.81 13.84
N GLU A 205 7.64 20.08 13.57
CA GLU A 205 6.58 19.80 14.55
C GLU A 205 7.00 18.80 15.65
N ILE A 206 7.98 17.94 15.40
CA ILE A 206 8.59 17.06 16.41
C ILE A 206 9.63 17.82 17.23
N ASN A 207 10.43 18.67 16.60
CA ASN A 207 11.47 19.42 17.30
C ASN A 207 10.89 20.40 18.33
N ASN A 208 9.76 21.05 18.03
CA ASN A 208 9.11 21.99 18.94
C ASN A 208 8.77 21.39 20.34
N PRO A 209 8.00 20.30 20.45
CA PRO A 209 7.72 19.67 21.75
C PRO A 209 8.96 19.04 22.37
N LEU A 210 9.94 18.56 21.58
CA LEU A 210 11.21 18.06 22.13
C LEU A 210 12.02 19.18 22.81
N GLU A 211 12.04 20.38 22.25
CA GLU A 211 12.65 21.55 22.86
C GLU A 211 11.91 21.95 24.15
N ALA A 212 10.57 21.91 24.14
CA ALA A 212 9.76 22.14 25.33
C ALA A 212 10.05 21.11 26.43
N VAL A 213 10.17 19.82 26.10
CA VAL A 213 10.58 18.75 27.03
C VAL A 213 11.96 19.06 27.60
N GLY A 214 12.93 19.45 26.76
CA GLY A 214 14.27 19.84 27.21
C GLY A 214 14.25 20.97 28.26
N ASN A 215 13.47 22.02 28.00
CA ASN A 215 13.30 23.15 28.92
C ASN A 215 12.59 22.75 30.22
N LEU A 216 11.53 21.93 30.13
CA LEU A 216 10.80 21.44 31.30
C LEU A 216 11.68 20.56 32.20
N LEU A 217 12.50 19.69 31.61
CA LEU A 217 13.46 18.87 32.36
C LEU A 217 14.57 19.73 32.99
N TYR A 218 15.02 20.78 32.30
CA TYR A 218 15.96 21.75 32.87
C TYR A 218 15.37 22.45 34.10
N LEU A 219 14.13 22.94 34.01
CA LEU A 219 13.43 23.58 35.12
C LEU A 219 13.19 22.60 36.28
N ALA A 220 12.76 21.37 35.99
CA ALA A 220 12.54 20.33 37.00
C ALA A 220 13.79 20.00 37.81
N ARG A 221 14.99 20.14 37.21
CA ARG A 221 16.28 19.92 37.88
C ARG A 221 16.73 21.08 38.77
N HIS A 222 16.28 22.30 38.49
CA HIS A 222 16.74 23.52 39.16
C HIS A 222 15.70 24.11 40.12
N ASP A 223 14.43 23.71 40.01
CA ASP A 223 13.36 24.09 40.92
C ASP A 223 12.70 22.83 41.50
N ALA A 224 13.18 22.42 42.69
CA ALA A 224 12.67 21.27 43.41
C ALA A 224 11.21 21.46 43.89
N THR A 225 10.73 22.69 44.01
CA THR A 225 9.37 22.96 44.53
C THR A 225 8.28 22.70 43.50
N GLN A 226 8.58 22.89 42.21
CA GLN A 226 7.65 22.64 41.10
C GLN A 226 8.06 21.47 40.19
N SER A 227 9.11 20.73 40.57
CA SER A 227 9.69 19.64 39.78
C SER A 227 8.65 18.63 39.28
N ASN A 228 7.72 18.22 40.15
CA ASN A 228 6.67 17.26 39.78
C ASN A 228 5.71 17.81 38.71
N GLU A 229 5.39 19.11 38.75
CA GLU A 229 4.52 19.73 37.75
C GLU A 229 5.20 19.82 36.39
N TYR A 230 6.49 20.16 36.36
CA TYR A 230 7.29 20.18 35.14
C TYR A 230 7.44 18.79 34.52
N LEU A 231 7.63 17.75 35.33
CA LEU A 231 7.68 16.35 34.88
C LEU A 231 6.36 15.89 34.24
N ILE A 232 5.22 16.20 34.86
CA ILE A 232 3.89 15.88 34.29
C ILE A 232 3.65 16.60 32.95
N ARG A 233 4.14 17.83 32.80
CA ARG A 233 4.07 18.57 31.53
C ARG A 233 4.98 17.94 30.47
N ALA A 234 6.19 17.53 30.86
CA ALA A 234 7.14 16.87 29.95
C ALA A 234 6.60 15.52 29.45
N GLU A 235 5.96 14.73 30.31
CA GLU A 235 5.29 13.48 29.91
C GLU A 235 4.18 13.71 28.87
N ARG A 236 3.39 14.78 29.02
CA ARG A 236 2.37 15.14 28.03
C ARG A 236 2.96 15.50 26.67
N GLU A 237 4.06 16.27 26.64
CA GLU A 237 4.74 16.61 25.39
C GLU A 237 5.42 15.38 24.75
N LEU A 238 5.98 14.46 25.54
CA LEU A 238 6.50 13.18 25.05
C LEU A 238 5.39 12.30 24.44
N GLN A 239 4.22 12.24 25.06
CA GLN A 239 3.05 11.55 24.50
C GLN A 239 2.60 12.19 23.16
N ARG A 240 2.68 13.52 23.05
CA ARG A 240 2.41 14.25 21.80
C ARG A 240 3.41 13.86 20.71
N VAL A 241 4.71 13.84 21.01
CA VAL A 241 5.77 13.37 20.09
C VAL A 241 5.54 11.93 19.65
N ALA A 242 5.22 11.03 20.59
CA ALA A 242 4.94 9.63 20.28
C ALA A 242 3.73 9.49 19.34
N SER A 243 2.67 10.29 19.56
CA SER A 243 1.49 10.28 18.68
C SER A 243 1.81 10.83 17.27
N LEU A 244 2.58 11.91 17.16
CA LEU A 244 3.08 12.48 15.90
C LEU A 244 3.92 11.46 15.13
N ALA A 245 4.84 10.80 15.84
CA ALA A 245 5.69 9.77 15.28
C ALA A 245 4.86 8.56 14.81
N GLN A 246 3.88 8.07 15.59
CA GLN A 246 3.02 6.97 15.18
C GLN A 246 2.09 7.32 14.02
N GLN A 247 1.56 8.55 13.97
CA GLN A 247 0.74 9.02 12.84
C GLN A 247 1.58 9.13 11.56
N THR A 248 2.85 9.53 11.69
CA THR A 248 3.81 9.64 10.58
C THR A 248 4.37 8.28 10.14
N LEU A 249 4.72 7.43 11.10
CA LEU A 249 5.43 6.15 10.91
C LEU A 249 4.52 4.93 10.90
N GLY A 250 3.21 5.06 11.12
CA GLY A 250 2.23 3.97 11.21
C GLY A 250 2.09 3.07 9.97
N PHE A 251 3.01 3.15 9.01
CA PHE A 251 2.83 2.74 7.63
C PHE A 251 3.95 1.89 7.01
N VAL A 252 4.85 1.28 7.80
CA VAL A 252 6.01 0.57 7.20
C VAL A 252 5.98 -0.95 7.35
N ARG A 253 5.12 -1.56 8.19
CA ARG A 253 5.24 -3.01 8.45
C ARG A 253 4.20 -3.93 7.79
N ASP A 254 2.97 -3.49 7.56
CA ASP A 254 1.86 -4.36 7.08
C ASP A 254 1.32 -3.99 5.69
N THR A 255 2.01 -3.13 4.94
CA THR A 255 1.55 -2.54 3.67
C THR A 255 1.87 -3.39 2.42
N THR A 256 2.46 -4.56 2.59
CA THR A 256 3.18 -5.20 1.46
C THR A 256 2.33 -6.16 0.64
N SER A 257 1.14 -6.55 1.10
CA SER A 257 0.27 -7.45 0.33
C SER A 257 -1.20 -7.05 0.40
N VAL A 258 -1.84 -7.03 -0.77
CA VAL A 258 -3.29 -6.91 -0.89
C VAL A 258 -3.89 -8.26 -0.52
N SER A 259 -4.83 -8.28 0.43
CA SER A 259 -5.54 -9.48 0.83
C SER A 259 -7.06 -9.24 0.91
N PRO A 260 -7.88 -10.29 0.88
CA PRO A 260 -9.29 -10.18 1.22
C PRO A 260 -9.43 -9.84 2.71
N LEU A 261 -10.14 -8.76 3.03
CA LEU A 261 -10.29 -8.23 4.37
C LEU A 261 -11.75 -8.14 4.74
N ASN A 262 -12.09 -8.49 5.98
CA ASN A 262 -13.39 -8.18 6.57
C ASN A 262 -13.33 -6.79 7.22
N VAL A 263 -14.10 -5.86 6.67
CA VAL A 263 -14.14 -4.46 7.13
C VAL A 263 -14.72 -4.38 8.55
N SER A 264 -15.74 -5.19 8.84
CA SER A 264 -16.39 -5.24 10.16
C SER A 264 -15.43 -5.71 11.24
N GLU A 265 -14.68 -6.78 10.97
CA GLU A 265 -13.67 -7.32 11.90
C GLU A 265 -12.55 -6.30 12.16
N THR A 266 -12.07 -5.64 11.10
CA THR A 266 -11.01 -4.64 11.22
C THR A 266 -11.45 -3.44 12.04
N LEU A 267 -12.69 -2.96 11.83
CA LEU A 267 -13.25 -1.86 12.61
C LEU A 267 -13.46 -2.27 14.07
N ASP A 268 -13.98 -3.48 14.34
CA ASP A 268 -14.17 -3.99 15.70
C ASP A 268 -12.85 -4.06 16.50
N GLN A 269 -11.78 -4.56 15.87
CA GLN A 269 -10.44 -4.58 16.48
C GLN A 269 -9.97 -3.18 16.90
N VAL A 270 -10.21 -2.17 16.07
CA VAL A 270 -9.83 -0.78 16.38
C VAL A 270 -10.71 -0.20 17.49
N VAL A 271 -12.02 -0.48 17.48
CA VAL A 271 -12.94 -0.04 18.55
C VAL A 271 -12.51 -0.61 19.90
N ARG A 272 -12.15 -1.90 19.95
CA ARG A 272 -11.65 -2.54 21.18
C ARG A 272 -10.36 -1.89 21.69
N LEU A 273 -9.46 -1.53 20.79
CA LEU A 273 -8.21 -0.83 21.14
C LEU A 273 -8.47 0.50 21.86
N TYR A 274 -9.50 1.24 21.44
CA TYR A 274 -9.85 2.54 22.04
C TYR A 274 -10.94 2.45 23.13
N ALA A 275 -11.42 1.26 23.47
CA ALA A 275 -12.46 1.07 24.49
C ALA A 275 -12.13 1.73 25.84
N PRO A 276 -10.88 1.64 26.38
CA PRO A 276 -10.53 2.34 27.62
C PRO A 276 -10.68 3.87 27.53
N LYS A 277 -10.31 4.47 26.38
CA LYS A 277 -10.40 5.93 26.15
C LYS A 277 -11.86 6.37 25.94
N LEU A 278 -12.66 5.56 25.27
CA LEU A 278 -14.10 5.78 25.11
C LEU A 278 -14.81 5.75 26.47
N HIS A 279 -14.49 4.75 27.30
CA HIS A 279 -15.06 4.62 28.63
C HIS A 279 -14.66 5.76 29.57
N SER A 280 -13.37 6.14 29.60
CA SER A 280 -12.90 7.24 30.45
C SER A 280 -13.49 8.60 30.08
N ARG A 281 -13.90 8.78 28.82
CA ARG A 281 -14.61 9.97 28.32
C ARG A 281 -16.14 9.87 28.37
N ARG A 282 -16.72 8.79 28.92
CA ARG A 282 -18.17 8.57 28.98
C ARG A 282 -18.84 8.65 27.60
N ILE A 283 -18.21 8.03 26.60
CA ILE A 283 -18.75 7.92 25.25
C ILE A 283 -19.41 6.54 25.09
N GLU A 284 -20.70 6.53 24.76
CA GLU A 284 -21.45 5.32 24.45
C GLU A 284 -21.22 4.91 23.00
N THR A 285 -21.08 3.60 22.74
CA THR A 285 -20.85 3.08 21.39
C THR A 285 -22.06 2.32 20.87
N GLU A 286 -22.56 2.73 19.70
CA GLU A 286 -23.62 2.03 18.99
C GLU A 286 -23.05 1.36 17.74
N VAL A 287 -22.98 0.02 17.73
CA VAL A 287 -22.37 -0.74 16.63
C VAL A 287 -23.41 -1.52 15.82
N ARG A 288 -23.32 -1.44 14.50
CA ARG A 288 -24.12 -2.23 13.55
C ARG A 288 -23.26 -2.73 12.41
N PHE A 289 -22.75 -3.95 12.51
CA PHE A 289 -21.81 -4.52 11.54
C PHE A 289 -22.44 -5.61 10.68
N ASP A 290 -22.00 -5.66 9.43
CA ASP A 290 -22.34 -6.72 8.48
C ASP A 290 -21.12 -7.63 8.34
N ASP A 291 -21.19 -8.84 8.89
CA ASP A 291 -20.05 -9.76 8.95
C ASP A 291 -19.57 -10.26 7.58
N GLN A 292 -20.33 -10.00 6.51
CA GLN A 292 -19.96 -10.38 5.14
C GLN A 292 -19.37 -9.21 4.33
N ALA A 293 -19.08 -8.09 4.98
CA ALA A 293 -18.51 -6.89 4.36
C ALA A 293 -17.02 -7.07 4.00
N ARG A 294 -16.74 -7.74 2.88
CA ARG A 294 -15.38 -8.03 2.39
C ARG A 294 -14.91 -7.08 1.30
N ILE A 295 -13.65 -6.65 1.37
CA ILE A 295 -12.96 -5.86 0.33
C ILE A 295 -11.54 -6.42 0.09
N GLU A 296 -10.90 -6.04 -1.01
CA GLU A 296 -9.46 -6.26 -1.19
C GLU A 296 -8.70 -5.01 -0.76
N GLY A 297 -7.67 -5.17 0.06
CA GLY A 297 -6.93 -4.02 0.54
C GLY A 297 -5.76 -4.38 1.46
N PHE A 298 -5.29 -3.38 2.19
CA PHE A 298 -4.20 -3.50 3.14
C PHE A 298 -4.74 -3.33 4.56
N GLN A 299 -4.61 -4.36 5.40
CA GLN A 299 -5.22 -4.37 6.73
C GLN A 299 -4.69 -3.23 7.62
N GLY A 300 -3.38 -2.96 7.58
CA GLY A 300 -2.77 -1.87 8.33
C GLY A 300 -3.34 -0.50 7.96
N GLU A 301 -3.62 -0.27 6.68
CA GLU A 301 -4.17 0.99 6.19
C GLU A 301 -5.62 1.18 6.65
N LEU A 302 -6.44 0.12 6.60
CA LEU A 302 -7.81 0.20 7.11
C LEU A 302 -7.84 0.47 8.62
N ARG A 303 -6.97 -0.20 9.39
CA ARG A 303 -6.84 0.08 10.82
C ARG A 303 -6.50 1.55 11.05
N GLN A 304 -5.55 2.11 10.30
CA GLN A 304 -5.14 3.50 10.45
C GLN A 304 -6.25 4.48 10.06
N LEU A 305 -6.96 4.22 8.97
CA LEU A 305 -8.14 5.00 8.59
C LEU A 305 -9.15 5.05 9.74
N PHE A 306 -9.51 3.88 10.29
CA PHE A 306 -10.50 3.81 11.36
C PHE A 306 -10.01 4.45 12.66
N SER A 307 -8.74 4.26 13.03
CA SER A 307 -8.13 4.93 14.18
C SER A 307 -8.21 6.45 14.04
N ASN A 308 -7.90 7.00 12.87
CA ASN A 308 -7.96 8.45 12.64
C ASN A 308 -9.40 8.98 12.79
N LEU A 309 -10.39 8.28 12.24
CA LEU A 309 -11.79 8.70 12.38
C LEU A 309 -12.31 8.58 13.82
N ILE A 310 -11.96 7.50 14.52
CA ILE A 310 -12.39 7.26 15.92
C ILE A 310 -11.73 8.24 16.87
N ILE A 311 -10.42 8.52 16.73
CA ILE A 311 -9.72 9.51 17.56
C ILE A 311 -10.37 10.89 17.37
N ASN A 312 -10.63 11.31 16.13
CA ASN A 312 -11.27 12.58 15.86
C ASN A 312 -12.66 12.68 16.50
N ALA A 313 -13.45 11.60 16.47
CA ALA A 313 -14.74 11.55 17.14
C ALA A 313 -14.62 11.67 18.68
N ILE A 314 -13.66 10.96 19.30
CA ILE A 314 -13.38 11.04 20.74
C ILE A 314 -12.98 12.46 21.16
N ASP A 315 -12.12 13.09 20.36
CA ASP A 315 -11.61 14.42 20.66
C ASP A 315 -12.71 15.50 20.46
N ALA A 316 -13.65 15.28 19.54
CA ALA A 316 -14.84 16.12 19.34
C ALA A 316 -15.90 15.98 20.44
N MET A 317 -15.81 14.98 21.32
CA MET A 317 -16.75 14.69 22.42
C MET A 317 -16.10 14.80 23.81
N PRO A 318 -15.59 15.99 24.22
CA PRO A 318 -14.92 16.15 25.50
C PRO A 318 -15.84 15.95 26.72
N ALA A 319 -17.15 16.20 26.57
CA ALA A 319 -18.15 16.04 27.63
C ALA A 319 -18.85 14.66 27.63
N GLY A 320 -18.39 13.72 26.80
CA GLY A 320 -19.10 12.49 26.49
C GLY A 320 -20.05 12.65 25.30
N GLY A 321 -20.78 11.58 24.97
CA GLY A 321 -21.67 11.53 23.82
C GLY A 321 -21.86 10.13 23.27
N THR A 322 -22.32 10.02 22.03
CA THR A 322 -22.56 8.75 21.35
C THR A 322 -21.71 8.64 20.09
N LEU A 323 -20.98 7.53 19.96
CA LEU A 323 -20.25 7.12 18.76
C LEU A 323 -21.03 6.01 18.05
N SER A 324 -21.66 6.35 16.92
CA SER A 324 -22.39 5.39 16.08
C SER A 324 -21.50 4.88 14.95
N LEU A 325 -21.33 3.56 14.89
CA LEU A 325 -20.50 2.85 13.91
C LEU A 325 -21.37 1.87 13.12
N ARG A 326 -21.37 2.01 11.79
CA ARG A 326 -22.13 1.10 10.92
C ARG A 326 -21.31 0.63 9.74
N VAL A 327 -21.32 -0.68 9.50
CA VAL A 327 -20.76 -1.30 8.31
C VAL A 327 -21.88 -2.00 7.56
N SER A 328 -22.01 -1.75 6.26
CA SER A 328 -23.04 -2.37 5.43
C SER A 328 -22.59 -2.53 3.99
N ARG A 329 -22.98 -3.64 3.35
CA ARG A 329 -22.87 -3.77 1.90
C ARG A 329 -23.86 -2.81 1.21
N THR A 330 -23.39 -2.09 0.19
CA THR A 330 -24.17 -1.07 -0.54
C THR A 330 -23.59 -0.87 -1.94
N HIS A 331 -24.17 0.06 -2.69
CA HIS A 331 -23.60 0.58 -3.92
C HIS A 331 -23.03 2.00 -3.76
N GLU A 332 -22.12 2.36 -4.67
CA GLU A 332 -21.50 3.67 -4.77
C GLU A 332 -22.51 4.79 -5.04
N TRP A 333 -22.28 5.99 -4.49
CA TRP A 333 -23.24 7.09 -4.59
C TRP A 333 -23.46 7.66 -5.98
N LYS A 334 -22.44 7.65 -6.85
CA LYS A 334 -22.46 8.42 -8.10
C LYS A 334 -23.40 7.79 -9.14
N ASP A 335 -23.30 6.47 -9.29
CA ASP A 335 -24.03 5.73 -10.32
C ASP A 335 -24.87 4.57 -9.77
N GLY A 336 -24.76 4.23 -8.48
CA GLY A 336 -25.51 3.13 -7.85
C GLY A 336 -25.19 1.72 -8.38
N LYS A 337 -24.26 1.60 -9.34
CA LYS A 337 -23.96 0.34 -10.05
C LYS A 337 -22.77 -0.42 -9.49
N ARG A 338 -21.85 0.27 -8.81
CA ARG A 338 -20.63 -0.35 -8.28
C ARG A 338 -20.91 -0.90 -6.87
N PRO A 339 -20.93 -2.24 -6.68
CA PRO A 339 -21.12 -2.82 -5.36
C PRO A 339 -19.89 -2.57 -4.48
N GLY A 340 -20.13 -2.50 -3.18
CA GLY A 340 -19.09 -2.23 -2.20
C GLY A 340 -19.57 -2.30 -0.77
N VAL A 341 -18.72 -1.81 0.12
CA VAL A 341 -18.96 -1.71 1.56
C VAL A 341 -18.96 -0.23 1.94
N ARG A 342 -19.91 0.18 2.77
CA ARG A 342 -19.94 1.51 3.38
C ARG A 342 -19.73 1.41 4.88
N VAL A 343 -18.80 2.22 5.37
CA VAL A 343 -18.51 2.45 6.78
C VAL A 343 -19.03 3.84 7.15
N LEU A 344 -19.84 3.93 8.19
CA LEU A 344 -20.29 5.17 8.81
C LEU A 344 -19.64 5.27 10.19
N VAL A 345 -18.98 6.40 10.43
CA VAL A 345 -18.49 6.82 11.75
C VAL A 345 -19.16 8.14 12.06
N ALA A 346 -20.06 8.16 13.04
CA ALA A 346 -20.81 9.35 13.43
C ALA A 346 -20.67 9.63 14.92
N ASP A 347 -20.42 10.89 15.27
CA ASP A 347 -20.31 11.39 16.63
C ASP A 347 -21.36 12.45 16.92
N THR A 348 -21.68 12.62 18.20
CA THR A 348 -22.51 13.72 18.72
C THR A 348 -21.65 14.83 19.33
N GLY A 349 -20.45 15.05 18.77
CA GLY A 349 -19.50 16.03 19.26
C GLY A 349 -19.85 17.46 18.88
N VAL A 350 -18.88 18.36 19.03
CA VAL A 350 -19.04 19.80 18.74
C VAL A 350 -19.32 20.12 17.27
N GLY A 351 -19.04 19.18 16.36
CA GLY A 351 -19.18 19.37 14.92
C GLY A 351 -18.06 20.20 14.30
N ILE A 352 -18.18 20.45 13.00
CA ILE A 352 -17.25 21.20 12.16
C ILE A 352 -18.05 22.31 11.47
N GLY A 353 -17.52 23.54 11.50
CA GLY A 353 -18.14 24.69 10.83
C GLY A 353 -18.25 24.49 9.31
N GLN A 354 -19.28 25.06 8.69
CA GLN A 354 -19.53 24.90 7.25
C GLN A 354 -18.36 25.42 6.40
N ASP A 355 -17.72 26.51 6.83
CA ASP A 355 -16.60 27.14 6.11
C ASP A 355 -15.35 26.24 6.10
N ASP A 356 -15.21 25.37 7.10
CA ASP A 356 -14.05 24.49 7.27
C ASP A 356 -14.19 23.17 6.51
N LEU A 357 -15.42 22.73 6.18
CA LEU A 357 -15.69 21.41 5.59
C LEU A 357 -14.95 21.14 4.28
N ASN A 358 -14.68 22.18 3.49
CA ASN A 358 -13.95 22.05 2.23
C ASN A 358 -12.43 21.85 2.43
N ARG A 359 -11.92 22.16 3.63
CA ARG A 359 -10.49 22.20 3.95
C ARG A 359 -10.06 21.11 4.92
N ILE A 360 -10.98 20.38 5.54
CA ILE A 360 -10.66 19.33 6.53
C ILE A 360 -9.78 18.18 6.00
N PHE A 361 -9.71 18.01 4.68
CA PHE A 361 -8.85 17.03 4.03
C PHE A 361 -7.53 17.63 3.53
N GLU A 362 -7.29 18.92 3.73
CA GLU A 362 -5.99 19.54 3.49
C GLU A 362 -5.00 19.12 4.59
N PRO A 363 -3.73 18.90 4.25
CA PRO A 363 -2.73 18.55 5.25
C PRO A 363 -2.53 19.71 6.25
N PHE A 364 -2.35 19.37 7.52
CA PHE A 364 -2.16 20.30 8.65
C PHE A 364 -3.36 21.20 8.99
N PHE A 365 -4.51 20.99 8.36
CA PHE A 365 -5.71 21.72 8.72
C PHE A 365 -6.27 21.20 10.07
N THR A 366 -6.44 22.12 11.03
CA THR A 366 -7.14 21.85 12.30
C THR A 366 -8.02 23.03 12.68
N THR A 367 -9.18 22.77 13.27
CA THR A 367 -10.13 23.78 13.75
C THR A 367 -9.86 24.20 15.21
N GLY A 368 -8.96 23.51 15.92
CA GLY A 368 -8.59 23.81 17.31
C GLY A 368 -7.11 24.19 17.42
N LYS A 369 -6.81 25.34 18.05
CA LYS A 369 -5.43 25.86 18.22
C LYS A 369 -4.45 24.88 18.89
N ASP A 370 -4.96 23.94 19.69
CA ASP A 370 -4.17 22.94 20.44
C ASP A 370 -4.61 21.47 20.21
N SER A 371 -5.47 21.21 19.23
CA SER A 371 -6.08 19.88 19.03
C SER A 371 -5.63 19.24 17.71
N GLY A 372 -4.67 18.32 17.81
CA GLY A 372 -4.27 17.44 16.73
C GLY A 372 -3.29 18.03 15.72
N THR A 373 -2.75 17.15 14.88
CA THR A 373 -1.67 17.42 13.91
C THR A 373 -2.20 17.86 12.54
N GLY A 374 -3.51 17.82 12.33
CA GLY A 374 -4.15 18.06 11.03
C GLY A 374 -3.79 17.05 9.93
N LEU A 375 -3.04 15.99 10.24
CA LEU A 375 -2.61 14.97 9.26
C LEU A 375 -3.58 13.79 9.17
N GLY A 376 -4.38 13.54 10.21
CA GLY A 376 -5.22 12.35 10.32
C GLY A 376 -6.25 12.20 9.20
N LEU A 377 -7.01 13.26 8.91
CA LEU A 377 -8.05 13.26 7.86
C LEU A 377 -7.47 13.27 6.45
N TRP A 378 -6.37 14.01 6.22
CA TRP A 378 -5.65 13.98 4.95
C TRP A 378 -5.17 12.55 4.62
N LEU A 379 -4.59 11.87 5.60
CA LEU A 379 -4.14 10.49 5.43
C LEU A 379 -5.31 9.52 5.23
N ALA A 380 -6.39 9.68 6.01
CA ALA A 380 -7.63 8.91 5.83
C ALA A 380 -8.16 9.03 4.39
N HIS A 381 -8.19 10.25 3.85
CA HIS A 381 -8.58 10.50 2.47
C HIS A 381 -7.66 9.79 1.46
N GLY A 382 -6.35 9.86 1.65
CA GLY A 382 -5.36 9.16 0.82
C GLY A 382 -5.53 7.63 0.83
N ILE A 383 -5.78 7.03 2.00
CA ILE A 383 -6.05 5.60 2.16
C ILE A 383 -7.30 5.19 1.37
N VAL A 384 -8.38 5.96 1.51
CA VAL A 384 -9.65 5.70 0.81
C VAL A 384 -9.47 5.77 -0.70
N GLN A 385 -8.76 6.79 -1.21
CA GLN A 385 -8.44 6.91 -2.63
C GLN A 385 -7.57 5.76 -3.14
N LYS A 386 -6.57 5.32 -2.35
CA LYS A 386 -5.71 4.18 -2.69
C LYS A 386 -6.50 2.88 -2.85
N HIS A 387 -7.58 2.70 -2.09
CA HIS A 387 -8.50 1.57 -2.23
C HIS A 387 -9.58 1.78 -3.32
N GLY A 388 -9.47 2.85 -4.12
CA GLY A 388 -10.45 3.19 -5.16
C GLY A 388 -11.84 3.53 -4.62
N GLY A 389 -11.90 3.94 -3.35
CA GLY A 389 -13.10 4.31 -2.62
C GLY A 389 -13.39 5.81 -2.65
N SER A 390 -14.40 6.23 -1.88
CA SER A 390 -14.74 7.64 -1.70
C SER A 390 -15.19 7.92 -0.26
N ILE A 391 -14.90 9.13 0.24
CA ILE A 391 -15.29 9.58 1.57
C ILE A 391 -16.19 10.80 1.45
N ARG A 392 -17.26 10.84 2.26
CA ARG A 392 -18.17 11.98 2.40
C ARG A 392 -18.28 12.36 3.86
N VAL A 393 -18.41 13.64 4.13
CA VAL A 393 -18.61 14.19 5.46
C VAL A 393 -19.91 14.97 5.49
N ARG A 394 -20.63 14.89 6.62
CA ARG A 394 -21.69 15.82 6.99
C ARG A 394 -21.44 16.23 8.42
N SER A 395 -21.52 17.52 8.71
CA SER A 395 -21.35 18.03 10.07
C SER A 395 -22.30 19.18 10.33
N ARG A 396 -22.65 19.38 11.60
CA ARG A 396 -23.47 20.51 12.07
C ARG A 396 -22.95 21.00 13.41
N THR A 397 -22.92 22.32 13.57
CA THR A 397 -22.61 23.04 14.81
C THR A 397 -23.88 23.77 15.31
N GLY A 398 -24.04 23.97 16.64
CA GLY A 398 -25.12 24.78 17.23
C GLY A 398 -25.93 24.14 18.37
N GLY A 399 -26.71 24.96 19.10
CA GLY A 399 -27.36 24.67 20.40
C GLY A 399 -28.56 23.71 20.43
N GLY A 400 -28.62 22.74 19.52
CA GLY A 400 -29.62 21.67 19.54
C GLY A 400 -28.96 20.29 19.54
N GLN A 401 -28.57 19.82 18.37
CA GLN A 401 -27.78 18.60 18.19
C GLN A 401 -26.62 18.92 17.24
N SER A 402 -25.40 18.87 17.76
CA SER A 402 -24.17 18.98 16.98
C SER A 402 -23.57 17.59 16.76
N GLY A 403 -22.71 17.46 15.75
CA GLY A 403 -22.02 16.21 15.47
C GLY A 403 -21.49 16.12 14.06
N THR A 404 -20.61 15.14 13.83
CA THR A 404 -20.02 14.86 12.52
C THR A 404 -20.28 13.42 12.11
N ALA A 405 -20.53 13.20 10.83
CA ALA A 405 -20.72 11.88 10.24
C ALA A 405 -19.82 11.72 9.01
N PHE A 406 -18.82 10.85 9.13
CA PHE A 406 -17.99 10.41 8.02
C PHE A 406 -18.57 9.13 7.43
N SER A 407 -18.80 9.13 6.12
CA SER A 407 -19.22 7.96 5.36
C SER A 407 -18.18 7.60 4.33
N VAL A 408 -17.56 6.44 4.51
CA VAL A 408 -16.51 5.90 3.64
C VAL A 408 -17.09 4.76 2.82
N PHE A 409 -16.85 4.76 1.51
CA PHE A 409 -17.20 3.67 0.60
C PHE A 409 -15.94 3.01 0.06
N PHE A 410 -15.95 1.68 0.05
CA PHE A 410 -14.94 0.84 -0.57
C PHE A 410 -15.58 -0.08 -1.60
N PRO A 411 -15.02 -0.21 -2.81
CA PRO A 411 -15.54 -1.12 -3.81
C PRO A 411 -15.24 -2.58 -3.48
N THR A 412 -16.20 -3.47 -3.72
CA THR A 412 -15.93 -4.92 -3.69
C THR A 412 -15.35 -5.34 -5.03
N VAL A 413 -14.30 -6.15 -5.03
CA VAL A 413 -13.80 -6.75 -6.27
C VAL A 413 -14.80 -7.81 -6.72
N ALA A 414 -15.33 -7.66 -7.93
CA ALA A 414 -16.23 -8.64 -8.51
C ALA A 414 -15.47 -9.97 -8.63
N ARG A 415 -15.86 -10.99 -7.87
CA ARG A 415 -15.52 -12.37 -8.22
C ARG A 415 -16.05 -12.59 -9.62
N SER A 416 -15.17 -12.69 -10.61
CA SER A 416 -15.51 -13.30 -11.88
C SER A 416 -16.12 -14.65 -11.56
N ARG A 417 -17.43 -14.80 -11.83
CA ARG A 417 -18.10 -16.09 -11.86
C ARG A 417 -17.30 -16.96 -12.84
N GLN A 418 -16.45 -17.84 -12.31
CA GLN A 418 -16.00 -19.00 -13.04
C GLN A 418 -17.29 -19.76 -13.38
N ALA A 419 -17.65 -19.74 -14.66
CA ALA A 419 -18.72 -20.58 -15.18
C ALA A 419 -18.37 -22.03 -14.82
N ALA A 420 -19.30 -22.67 -14.12
CA ALA A 420 -19.27 -24.10 -13.83
C ALA A 420 -19.45 -24.90 -15.12
#